data_AF-A0AAC9A0J4-F1
#
_entry.id   AF-A0AAC9A0J4-F1
#
_cell.length_a   1.000
_cell.length_b   1.000
_cell.length_c   1.000
_cell.angle_alpha   90.00
_cell.angle_beta   90.00
_cell.angle_gamma   90.00
#
_symmetry.space_group_name_H-M   'P 1'
#
loop_
_entity.id
_entity.type
_entity.pdbx_description
1 polymer ?
#
loop_
_entity_poly.entity_id
_entity_poly.type
_entity_poly.pdbx_seq_one_letter_code
_entity_poly.pdbx_strand_id
1 'polypeptide(L)'
;MRKNLEILDKIYNLRYKSGKVHLFYSINKLVGRFGNVISLDKIYVSKEYLSYLSEKLFQDKNRIISFFGGNNKFVRLSLVQEFIQDFGRDIAQEIKDDFLELKQKNSSIFKATKERMLVLKENENEDMTNEDVILIQSYLSNWKNLQDKIRHFIPEEFYSQKINYFYTSLLSYVKFLEKLNPDYETGIKYLQAIN
;
A
#
# COMPACT_ATOMS: atom_id res chain seq x y z
N MET A 1 27.18 -12.79 -1.41
CA MET A 1 26.12 -13.71 -1.88
C MET A 1 26.04 -13.61 -3.38
N ARG A 2 26.21 -14.73 -4.09
CA ARG A 2 26.23 -14.70 -5.56
C ARG A 2 24.88 -14.23 -6.09
N LYS A 3 24.90 -13.16 -6.88
CA LYS A 3 23.68 -12.54 -7.39
C LYS A 3 23.13 -13.24 -8.63
N ASN A 4 21.81 -13.23 -8.79
CA ASN A 4 21.12 -13.59 -10.02
C ASN A 4 20.70 -12.33 -10.79
N LEU A 5 21.40 -12.03 -11.88
CA LEU A 5 21.18 -10.82 -12.68
C LEU A 5 19.78 -10.76 -13.33
N GLU A 6 19.23 -11.89 -13.77
CA GLU A 6 17.89 -11.95 -14.35
C GLU A 6 16.82 -11.56 -13.32
N ILE A 7 16.95 -12.06 -12.09
CA ILE A 7 16.00 -11.75 -11.01
C ILE A 7 16.18 -10.31 -10.54
N LEU A 8 17.41 -9.80 -10.44
CA LEU A 8 17.66 -8.39 -10.14
C LEU A 8 17.06 -7.46 -11.20
N ASP A 9 17.06 -7.86 -12.48
CA ASP A 9 16.39 -7.09 -13.53
C ASP A 9 14.87 -7.03 -13.35
N LYS A 10 14.23 -8.15 -12.98
CA LYS A 10 12.79 -8.17 -12.66
C LYS A 10 12.44 -7.24 -11.50
N ILE A 11 13.20 -7.29 -10.40
CA ILE A 11 13.01 -6.39 -9.26
C ILE A 11 13.23 -4.93 -9.70
N TYR A 12 14.24 -4.66 -10.53
CA TYR A 12 14.54 -3.31 -11.01
C TYR A 12 13.40 -2.77 -11.85
N ASN A 13 12.87 -3.60 -12.76
CA ASN A 13 11.75 -3.26 -13.62
C ASN A 13 10.47 -2.99 -12.83
N LEU A 14 10.17 -3.79 -11.81
CA LEU A 14 9.07 -3.52 -10.88
C LEU A 14 9.25 -2.13 -10.25
N ARG A 15 10.42 -1.84 -9.70
CA ARG A 15 10.73 -0.56 -9.07
C ARG A 15 10.66 0.61 -10.04
N TYR A 16 11.17 0.42 -11.24
CA TYR A 16 11.16 1.42 -12.31
C TYR A 16 9.74 1.75 -12.74
N LYS A 17 8.91 0.74 -13.04
CA LYS A 17 7.50 0.91 -13.45
C LYS A 17 6.68 1.59 -12.35
N SER A 18 6.82 1.15 -11.09
CA SER A 18 6.17 1.81 -9.95
C SER A 18 6.62 3.26 -9.75
N GLY A 19 7.89 3.56 -10.05
CA GLY A 19 8.42 4.91 -10.02
C GLY A 19 7.88 5.81 -11.13
N LYS A 20 7.77 5.30 -12.36
CA LYS A 20 7.25 6.06 -13.52
C LYS A 20 5.82 6.55 -13.31
N VAL A 21 5.00 5.77 -12.63
CA VAL A 21 3.62 6.16 -12.27
C VAL A 21 3.53 6.93 -10.95
N HIS A 22 4.67 7.19 -10.30
CA HIS A 22 4.77 7.81 -8.98
C HIS A 22 3.79 7.19 -7.96
N LEU A 23 3.71 5.86 -7.92
CA LEU A 23 2.58 5.12 -7.34
C LEU A 23 2.16 5.59 -5.93
N PHE A 24 3.11 5.62 -4.99
CA PHE A 24 2.88 6.04 -3.60
C PHE A 24 2.40 7.50 -3.51
N TYR A 25 2.96 8.37 -4.34
CA TYR A 25 2.56 9.79 -4.39
C TYR A 25 1.14 9.93 -4.95
N SER A 26 0.84 9.26 -6.06
CA SER A 26 -0.44 9.34 -6.75
C SER A 26 -1.60 8.83 -5.90
N ILE A 27 -1.40 7.71 -5.19
CA ILE A 27 -2.41 7.15 -4.27
C ILE A 27 -2.59 8.07 -3.06
N ASN A 28 -1.50 8.54 -2.44
CA ASN A 28 -1.57 9.47 -1.32
C ASN A 28 -2.28 10.79 -1.71
N LYS A 29 -2.07 11.30 -2.92
CA LYS A 29 -2.78 12.47 -3.46
C LYS A 29 -4.28 12.24 -3.63
N LEU A 30 -4.71 11.02 -3.96
CA LEU A 30 -6.13 10.67 -4.04
C LEU A 30 -6.77 10.64 -2.65
N VAL A 31 -6.14 9.97 -1.70
CA VAL A 31 -6.62 9.86 -0.30
C VAL A 31 -6.62 11.23 0.39
N GLY A 32 -5.63 12.08 0.10
CA GLY A 32 -5.53 13.46 0.61
C GLY A 32 -6.74 14.36 0.30
N ARG A 33 -7.62 13.95 -0.61
CA ARG A 33 -8.84 14.69 -0.98
C ARG A 33 -10.03 14.42 -0.05
N PHE A 34 -9.94 13.46 0.86
CA PHE A 34 -11.05 13.10 1.77
C PHE A 34 -11.41 14.24 2.71
N GLY A 35 -12.70 14.41 2.97
CA GLY A 35 -13.24 15.47 3.84
C GLY A 35 -13.20 16.87 3.22
N ASN A 36 -12.30 17.11 2.26
CA ASN A 36 -12.14 18.42 1.60
C ASN A 36 -12.88 18.47 0.27
N VAL A 37 -12.52 17.58 -0.66
CA VAL A 37 -13.05 17.54 -2.04
C VAL A 37 -13.99 16.36 -2.22
N ILE A 38 -13.68 15.23 -1.56
CA ILE A 38 -14.51 14.03 -1.58
C ILE A 38 -15.23 13.95 -0.23
N SER A 39 -16.54 14.16 -0.26
CA SER A 39 -17.40 14.00 0.92
C SER A 39 -17.31 12.57 1.45
N LEU A 40 -17.23 12.44 2.78
CA LEU A 40 -17.19 11.16 3.49
C LEU A 40 -18.44 10.32 3.25
N ASP A 41 -19.57 10.94 2.90
CA ASP A 41 -20.80 10.22 2.57
C ASP A 41 -20.70 9.37 1.29
N LYS A 42 -19.74 9.69 0.44
CA LYS A 42 -19.50 9.01 -0.84
C LYS A 42 -18.40 7.95 -0.74
N ILE A 43 -17.84 7.74 0.45
CA ILE A 43 -16.73 6.81 0.68
C ILE A 43 -17.21 5.72 1.61
N TYR A 44 -17.19 4.50 1.11
CA TYR A 44 -17.31 3.25 1.85
C TYR A 44 -15.95 2.56 1.98
N VAL A 45 -15.70 2.01 3.16
CA VAL A 45 -14.48 1.26 3.46
C VAL A 45 -14.85 -0.12 3.95
N SER A 46 -14.02 -1.12 3.65
CA SER A 46 -14.26 -2.47 4.16
C SER A 46 -14.17 -2.50 5.69
N LYS A 47 -14.92 -3.42 6.31
CA LYS A 47 -14.79 -3.69 7.75
C LYS A 47 -13.41 -4.22 8.11
N GLU A 48 -12.74 -4.93 7.22
CA GLU A 48 -11.38 -5.43 7.43
C GLU A 48 -10.38 -4.28 7.60
N TYR A 49 -10.44 -3.29 6.71
CA TYR A 49 -9.62 -2.08 6.85
C TYR A 49 -9.95 -1.30 8.12
N LEU A 50 -11.24 -1.20 8.47
CA LEU A 50 -11.65 -0.58 9.73
C LEU A 50 -11.15 -1.34 10.96
N SER A 51 -11.12 -2.68 10.95
CA SER A 51 -10.54 -3.47 12.03
C SER A 51 -9.04 -3.24 12.17
N TYR A 52 -8.32 -3.18 11.04
CA TYR A 52 -6.91 -2.79 11.04
C TYR A 52 -6.69 -1.40 11.65
N LEU A 53 -7.49 -0.42 11.24
CA LEU A 53 -7.39 0.94 11.76
C LEU A 53 -7.79 1.00 13.23
N SER A 54 -8.82 0.24 13.63
CA SER A 54 -9.28 0.11 15.01
C SER A 54 -8.18 -0.39 15.94
N GLU A 55 -7.46 -1.43 15.52
CA GLU A 55 -6.29 -1.94 16.26
C GLU A 55 -5.22 -0.87 16.41
N LYS A 56 -4.91 -0.15 15.33
CA LYS A 56 -3.89 0.91 15.34
C LYS A 56 -4.25 2.06 16.27
N LEU A 57 -5.52 2.46 16.32
CA LEU A 57 -5.98 3.64 17.06
C LEU A 57 -6.34 3.36 18.53
N PHE A 58 -6.80 2.14 18.82
CA PHE A 58 -7.41 1.79 20.11
C PHE A 58 -6.79 0.54 20.76
N GLN A 59 -5.85 -0.15 20.10
CA GLN A 59 -5.35 -1.47 20.53
C GLN A 59 -6.47 -2.52 20.70
N ASP A 60 -7.54 -2.35 19.92
CA ASP A 60 -8.70 -3.23 19.87
C ASP A 60 -9.28 -3.26 18.45
N LYS A 61 -9.07 -4.39 17.75
CA LYS A 61 -9.59 -4.68 16.40
C LYS A 61 -11.10 -4.48 16.25
N ASN A 62 -11.85 -4.59 17.34
CA ASN A 62 -13.31 -4.56 17.33
C ASN A 62 -13.89 -3.22 17.76
N ARG A 63 -13.07 -2.29 18.28
CA ARG A 63 -13.53 -1.01 18.83
C ARG A 63 -14.39 -0.22 17.86
N ILE A 64 -13.98 -0.09 16.60
CA ILE A 64 -14.76 0.62 15.56
C ILE A 64 -15.89 -0.27 15.03
N ILE A 65 -15.57 -1.51 14.64
CA ILE A 65 -16.52 -2.34 13.89
C ILE A 65 -17.70 -2.84 14.73
N SER A 66 -17.56 -2.91 16.05
CA SER A 66 -18.65 -3.33 16.97
C SER A 66 -19.84 -2.37 16.97
N PHE A 67 -19.62 -1.08 16.67
CA PHE A 67 -20.69 -0.09 16.53
C PHE A 67 -21.48 -0.27 15.24
N PHE A 68 -20.85 -0.82 14.20
CA PHE A 68 -21.46 -1.05 12.90
C PHE A 68 -21.96 -2.48 12.78
N GLY A 69 -23.01 -2.78 13.55
CA GLY A 69 -23.71 -4.07 13.52
C GLY A 69 -24.24 -4.45 12.13
N GLY A 70 -24.67 -5.69 11.99
CA GLY A 70 -25.26 -6.23 10.76
C GLY A 70 -24.26 -6.86 9.79
N ASN A 71 -24.81 -7.61 8.81
CA ASN A 71 -24.05 -8.49 7.92
C ASN A 71 -23.36 -7.76 6.74
N ASN A 72 -23.40 -6.43 6.70
CA ASN A 72 -22.70 -5.66 5.68
C ASN A 72 -21.17 -5.77 5.87
N LYS A 73 -20.43 -5.94 4.77
CA LYS A 73 -18.96 -6.07 4.78
C LYS A 73 -18.21 -4.74 4.75
N PHE A 74 -18.91 -3.63 4.58
CA PHE A 74 -18.34 -2.29 4.45
C PHE A 74 -19.22 -1.23 5.12
N VAL A 75 -18.63 -0.09 5.46
CA VAL A 75 -19.26 1.00 6.21
C VAL A 75 -18.94 2.33 5.53
N ARG A 76 -19.89 3.27 5.53
CA ARG A 76 -19.72 4.63 5.03
C ARG A 76 -18.87 5.45 6.01
N LEU A 77 -17.89 6.20 5.51
CA LEU A 77 -16.97 6.97 6.34
C LEU A 77 -17.64 8.09 7.14
N SER A 78 -18.75 8.66 6.69
CA SER A 78 -19.48 9.65 7.50
C SER A 78 -20.03 9.04 8.79
N LEU A 79 -20.56 7.81 8.74
CA LEU A 79 -21.00 7.09 9.93
C LEU A 79 -19.82 6.74 10.85
N VAL A 80 -18.67 6.39 10.26
CA VAL A 80 -17.44 6.17 11.03
C VAL A 80 -16.99 7.48 11.69
N GLN A 81 -17.03 8.60 10.99
CA GLN A 81 -16.71 9.93 11.54
C GLN A 81 -17.59 10.27 12.74
N GLU A 82 -18.89 10.03 12.64
CA GLU A 82 -19.84 10.26 13.74
C GLU A 82 -19.49 9.47 15.00
N PHE A 83 -18.94 8.27 14.83
CA PHE A 83 -18.46 7.46 15.96
C PHE A 83 -17.11 7.93 16.48
N ILE A 84 -16.12 8.16 15.61
CA ILE A 84 -14.76 8.43 16.11
C ILE A 84 -14.58 9.83 16.69
N GLN A 85 -15.44 10.78 16.32
CA GLN A 85 -15.40 12.14 16.87
C GLN A 85 -15.60 12.16 18.39
N ASP A 86 -16.34 11.19 18.94
CA ASP A 86 -16.53 11.04 20.39
C ASP A 86 -15.22 10.73 21.13
N PHE A 87 -14.20 10.27 20.39
CA PHE A 87 -12.84 10.04 20.88
C PHE A 87 -11.89 11.19 20.51
N GLY A 88 -12.41 12.32 20.03
CA GLY A 88 -11.61 13.47 19.60
C GLY A 88 -10.78 13.24 18.35
N ARG A 89 -11.21 12.32 17.46
CA ARG A 89 -10.49 11.94 16.23
C ARG A 89 -11.24 12.35 14.96
N ASP A 90 -10.51 12.43 13.85
CA ASP A 90 -11.05 12.70 12.50
C ASP A 90 -10.70 11.54 11.57
N ILE A 91 -11.70 10.79 11.09
CA ILE A 91 -11.47 9.56 10.31
C ILE A 91 -10.78 9.85 8.98
N ALA A 92 -11.07 11.02 8.39
CA ALA A 92 -10.43 11.43 7.15
C ALA A 92 -8.94 11.66 7.41
N GLN A 93 -8.59 12.31 8.51
CA GLN A 93 -7.21 12.57 8.91
C GLN A 93 -6.48 11.27 9.27
N GLU A 94 -7.09 10.38 10.07
CA GLU A 94 -6.50 9.09 10.45
C GLU A 94 -6.17 8.23 9.21
N ILE A 95 -7.05 8.23 8.19
CA ILE A 95 -6.79 7.53 6.94
C ILE A 95 -5.68 8.23 6.13
N LYS A 96 -5.70 9.56 6.04
CA LYS A 96 -4.64 10.31 5.33
C LYS A 96 -3.27 10.02 5.91
N ASP A 97 -3.16 10.03 7.24
CA ASP A 97 -1.91 9.79 7.96
C ASP A 97 -1.44 8.34 7.79
N ASP A 98 -2.37 7.38 7.81
CA ASP A 98 -2.06 5.97 7.55
C ASP A 98 -1.48 5.71 6.15
N PHE A 99 -1.99 6.39 5.12
CA PHE A 99 -1.40 6.34 3.77
C PHE A 99 -0.12 7.17 3.65
N LEU A 100 0.01 8.27 4.40
CA LEU A 100 1.20 9.12 4.41
C LEU A 100 2.39 8.40 5.03
N GLU A 101 2.19 7.70 6.14
CA GLU A 101 3.21 6.90 6.82
C GLU A 101 3.86 5.89 5.85
N LEU A 102 3.04 5.17 5.08
CA LEU A 102 3.53 4.20 4.10
C LEU A 102 4.29 4.87 2.94
N LYS A 103 3.81 6.03 2.47
CA LYS A 103 4.54 6.83 1.47
C LYS A 103 5.90 7.29 2.01
N GLN A 104 5.98 7.74 3.25
CA GLN A 104 7.23 8.17 3.88
C GLN A 104 8.21 6.99 4.02
N LYS A 105 7.74 5.84 4.50
CA LYS A 105 8.51 4.58 4.58
C LYS A 105 9.10 4.17 3.24
N ASN A 106 8.33 4.27 2.15
CA ASN A 106 8.87 3.97 0.82
C ASN A 106 9.85 5.05 0.36
N SER A 107 9.55 6.33 0.59
CA SER A 107 10.36 7.45 0.10
C SER A 107 11.77 7.46 0.68
N SER A 108 11.94 7.04 1.95
CA SER A 108 13.25 6.98 2.61
C SER A 108 14.23 6.01 1.94
N ILE A 109 13.73 4.94 1.34
CA ILE A 109 14.57 3.90 0.70
C ILE A 109 14.50 3.91 -0.83
N PHE A 110 13.58 4.67 -1.43
CA PHE A 110 13.28 4.61 -2.85
C PHE A 110 14.47 4.96 -3.76
N LYS A 111 15.20 6.03 -3.42
CA LYS A 111 16.37 6.47 -4.19
C LYS A 111 17.55 5.51 -4.00
N ALA A 112 17.88 5.19 -2.74
CA ALA A 112 18.96 4.27 -2.40
C ALA A 112 18.78 2.90 -3.06
N THR A 113 17.56 2.35 -3.05
CA THR A 113 17.26 1.07 -3.73
C THR A 113 17.56 1.14 -5.22
N LYS A 114 17.19 2.24 -5.90
CA LYS A 114 17.47 2.41 -7.34
C LYS A 114 18.95 2.38 -7.63
N GLU A 115 19.69 3.20 -6.91
CA GLU A 115 21.12 3.40 -7.12
C GLU A 115 21.86 2.09 -6.85
N ARG A 116 21.52 1.41 -5.75
CA ARG A 116 22.18 0.17 -5.40
C ARG A 116 21.89 -0.95 -6.40
N MET A 117 20.65 -1.06 -6.86
CA MET A 117 20.28 -2.05 -7.88
C MET A 117 20.98 -1.80 -9.22
N LEU A 118 21.23 -0.53 -9.59
CA LEU A 118 22.00 -0.21 -10.80
C LEU A 118 23.45 -0.68 -10.66
N VAL A 119 24.10 -0.36 -9.55
CA VAL A 119 25.48 -0.82 -9.28
C VAL A 119 25.58 -2.35 -9.33
N LEU A 120 24.66 -3.05 -8.67
CA LEU A 120 24.61 -4.52 -8.68
C LEU A 120 24.36 -5.10 -10.09
N LYS A 121 23.71 -4.37 -10.99
CA LYS A 121 23.50 -4.82 -12.37
C LYS A 121 24.70 -4.54 -13.27
N GLU A 122 25.34 -3.39 -13.10
CA GLU A 122 26.43 -2.93 -13.96
C GLU A 122 27.77 -3.61 -13.62
N ASN A 123 28.01 -3.92 -12.34
CA ASN A 123 29.24 -4.56 -11.90
C ASN A 123 29.05 -6.06 -11.69
N GLU A 124 29.03 -6.87 -12.76
CA GLU A 124 28.71 -8.31 -12.70
C GLU A 124 29.49 -9.11 -11.65
N ASN A 125 30.72 -8.69 -11.33
CA ASN A 125 31.61 -9.36 -10.38
C ASN A 125 31.32 -9.03 -8.91
N GLU A 126 30.49 -8.03 -8.62
CA GLU A 126 30.16 -7.64 -7.25
C GLU A 126 29.05 -8.50 -6.66
N ASP A 127 29.38 -9.20 -5.60
CA ASP A 127 28.41 -9.97 -4.82
C ASP A 127 27.44 -9.07 -4.05
N MET A 128 26.23 -9.56 -3.82
CA MET A 128 25.29 -8.88 -2.92
C MET A 128 25.72 -9.00 -1.47
N THR A 129 25.61 -7.91 -0.73
CA THR A 129 25.79 -7.87 0.73
C THR A 129 24.45 -8.06 1.46
N ASN A 130 24.50 -8.27 2.78
CA ASN A 130 23.28 -8.39 3.59
C ASN A 130 22.50 -7.08 3.63
N GLU A 131 23.20 -5.94 3.61
CA GLU A 131 22.58 -4.61 3.54
C GLU A 131 21.81 -4.43 2.24
N ASP A 132 22.30 -4.98 1.12
CA ASP A 132 21.60 -4.97 -0.16
C ASP A 132 20.30 -5.77 -0.09
N VAL A 133 20.37 -6.97 0.50
CA VAL A 133 19.20 -7.83 0.71
C VAL A 133 18.17 -7.10 1.56
N ILE A 134 18.57 -6.54 2.71
CA ILE A 134 17.68 -5.79 3.61
C ILE A 134 17.04 -4.60 2.90
N LEU A 135 17.82 -3.82 2.14
CA LEU A 135 17.32 -2.65 1.41
C LEU A 135 16.27 -3.04 0.37
N ILE A 136 16.56 -4.05 -0.46
CA ILE A 136 15.66 -4.50 -1.52
C ILE A 136 14.41 -5.16 -0.92
N GLN A 137 14.56 -5.99 0.12
CA GLN A 137 13.43 -6.60 0.84
C GLN A 137 12.54 -5.52 1.46
N SER A 138 13.12 -4.47 2.06
CA SER A 138 12.37 -3.34 2.62
C SER A 138 11.55 -2.63 1.54
N TYR A 139 12.11 -2.44 0.34
CA TYR A 139 11.40 -1.86 -0.78
C TYR A 139 10.23 -2.74 -1.24
N LEU A 140 10.46 -4.03 -1.43
CA LEU A 140 9.42 -4.98 -1.82
C LEU A 140 8.32 -5.10 -0.75
N SER A 141 8.68 -5.08 0.53
CA SER A 141 7.73 -5.06 1.64
C SER A 141 6.84 -3.82 1.60
N ASN A 142 7.42 -2.62 1.44
CA ASN A 142 6.64 -1.38 1.28
C ASN A 142 5.71 -1.43 0.06
N TRP A 143 6.18 -1.99 -1.05
CA TRP A 143 5.38 -2.18 -2.26
C TRP A 143 4.18 -3.10 -2.02
N LYS A 144 4.39 -4.24 -1.36
CA LYS A 144 3.34 -5.19 -1.01
C LYS A 144 2.34 -4.60 -0.02
N ASN A 145 2.84 -3.92 1.01
CA ASN A 145 2.01 -3.22 1.99
C ASN A 145 1.10 -2.18 1.32
N LEU A 146 1.56 -1.50 0.26
CA LEU A 146 0.72 -0.57 -0.50
C LEU A 146 -0.40 -1.30 -1.24
N GLN A 147 -0.07 -2.40 -1.91
CA GLN A 147 -1.06 -3.25 -2.60
C GLN A 147 -2.11 -3.76 -1.62
N ASP A 148 -1.70 -4.33 -0.50
CA ASP A 148 -2.62 -4.93 0.46
C ASP A 148 -3.47 -3.86 1.13
N LYS A 149 -2.87 -2.70 1.48
CA LYS A 149 -3.61 -1.57 2.05
C LYS A 149 -4.69 -1.05 1.13
N ILE A 150 -4.42 -0.85 -0.16
CA ILE A 150 -5.48 -0.42 -1.10
C ILE A 150 -6.52 -1.51 -1.31
N ARG A 151 -6.11 -2.79 -1.30
CA ARG A 151 -7.04 -3.90 -1.51
C ARG A 151 -8.02 -4.01 -0.34
N HIS A 152 -7.51 -3.98 0.88
CA HIS A 152 -8.33 -3.99 2.08
C HIS A 152 -9.16 -2.72 2.20
N PHE A 153 -8.65 -1.56 1.79
CA PHE A 153 -9.42 -0.31 1.85
C PHE A 153 -10.71 -0.37 1.01
N ILE A 154 -10.64 -0.91 -0.20
CA ILE A 154 -11.77 -0.97 -1.14
C ILE A 154 -12.66 -2.18 -0.78
N PRO A 155 -13.98 -2.00 -0.61
CA PRO A 155 -14.91 -3.13 -0.49
C PRO A 155 -14.80 -4.07 -1.69
N GLU A 156 -14.67 -5.38 -1.47
CA GLU A 156 -14.51 -6.38 -2.53
C GLU A 156 -15.63 -6.33 -3.57
N GLU A 157 -16.86 -6.03 -3.11
CA GLU A 157 -18.05 -5.90 -3.95
C GLU A 157 -17.90 -4.81 -5.02
N PHE A 158 -17.00 -3.85 -4.80
CA PHE A 158 -16.80 -2.72 -5.70
C PHE A 158 -15.85 -3.04 -6.86
N TYR A 159 -15.12 -4.17 -6.81
CA TYR A 159 -14.08 -4.50 -7.80
C TYR A 159 -14.64 -4.72 -9.22
N SER A 160 -15.89 -5.16 -9.32
CA SER A 160 -16.60 -5.40 -10.57
C SER A 160 -17.55 -4.27 -10.97
N GLN A 161 -17.62 -3.18 -10.20
CA GLN A 161 -18.63 -2.13 -10.35
C GLN A 161 -18.02 -0.75 -10.61
N LYS A 162 -18.73 0.07 -11.39
CA LYS A 162 -18.40 1.50 -11.55
C LYS A 162 -19.12 2.31 -10.47
N ILE A 163 -18.50 2.42 -9.29
CA ILE A 163 -19.09 3.12 -8.14
C ILE A 163 -18.92 4.64 -8.27
N ASN A 164 -17.68 5.13 -8.25
CA ASN A 164 -17.36 6.54 -8.47
C ASN A 164 -15.92 6.69 -9.00
N TYR A 165 -15.53 7.91 -9.35
CA TYR A 165 -14.18 8.21 -9.86
C TYR A 165 -13.07 7.76 -8.91
N PHE A 166 -13.28 7.91 -7.61
CA PHE A 166 -12.28 7.57 -6.60
C PHE A 166 -12.00 6.06 -6.57
N TYR A 167 -13.02 5.20 -6.49
CA TYR A 167 -12.85 3.75 -6.56
C TYR A 167 -12.31 3.30 -7.90
N THR A 168 -12.80 3.90 -9.00
CA THR A 168 -12.29 3.61 -10.35
C THR A 168 -10.78 3.89 -10.43
N SER A 169 -10.34 5.01 -9.84
CA SER A 169 -8.93 5.38 -9.79
C SER A 169 -8.11 4.40 -8.94
N LEU A 170 -8.56 4.07 -7.72
CA LEU A 170 -7.85 3.12 -6.86
C LEU A 170 -7.77 1.71 -7.48
N LEU A 171 -8.86 1.21 -8.05
CA LEU A 171 -8.90 -0.10 -8.72
C LEU A 171 -7.96 -0.13 -9.93
N SER A 172 -7.73 0.98 -10.62
CA SER A 172 -6.74 1.03 -11.69
C SER A 172 -5.31 0.81 -11.18
N TYR A 173 -4.99 1.30 -9.97
CA TYR A 173 -3.72 1.01 -9.30
C TYR A 173 -3.64 -0.42 -8.78
N VAL A 174 -4.74 -1.00 -8.28
CA VAL A 174 -4.78 -2.44 -7.93
C VAL A 174 -4.42 -3.29 -9.14
N LYS A 175 -5.07 -3.05 -10.29
CA LYS A 175 -4.79 -3.77 -11.54
C LYS A 175 -3.36 -3.55 -12.03
N PHE A 176 -2.81 -2.35 -11.84
CA PHE A 176 -1.41 -2.07 -12.17
C PHE A 176 -0.45 -2.89 -11.30
N LEU A 177 -0.70 -2.97 -10.00
CA LEU A 177 0.09 -3.77 -9.06
C LEU A 177 -0.01 -5.27 -9.37
N GLU A 178 -1.22 -5.78 -9.64
CA GLU A 178 -1.45 -7.19 -10.00
C GLU A 178 -0.62 -7.62 -11.22
N LYS A 179 -0.47 -6.74 -12.22
CA LYS A 179 0.38 -7.02 -13.39
C LYS A 179 1.87 -7.18 -13.05
N LEU A 180 2.32 -6.66 -11.92
CA LEU A 180 3.71 -6.72 -11.45
C LEU A 180 3.91 -7.79 -10.38
N ASN A 181 2.85 -8.45 -9.90
CA ASN A 181 2.94 -9.52 -8.91
C ASN A 181 3.92 -10.65 -9.32
N PRO A 182 3.96 -11.12 -10.59
CA PRO A 182 4.92 -12.16 -10.96
C PRO A 182 6.39 -11.76 -10.73
N ASP A 183 6.74 -10.49 -11.01
CA ASP A 183 8.08 -9.95 -10.76
C ASP A 183 8.36 -9.83 -9.25
N TYR A 184 7.36 -9.37 -8.47
CA TYR A 184 7.42 -9.32 -7.01
C TYR A 184 7.68 -10.71 -6.39
N GLU A 185 6.87 -11.71 -6.77
CA GLU A 185 6.94 -13.07 -6.26
C GLU A 185 8.29 -13.74 -6.58
N THR A 186 8.78 -13.52 -7.80
CA THR A 186 10.10 -14.01 -8.21
C THR A 186 11.20 -13.36 -7.36
N GLY A 187 11.11 -12.04 -7.17
CA GLY A 187 12.08 -11.28 -6.40
C GLY A 187 12.12 -11.68 -4.92
N ILE A 188 10.96 -11.79 -4.26
CA ILE A 188 10.92 -12.11 -2.83
C ILE A 188 11.41 -13.52 -2.53
N LYS A 189 11.04 -14.50 -3.37
CA LYS A 189 11.52 -15.89 -3.23
C LYS A 189 13.04 -15.98 -3.37
N TYR A 190 13.59 -15.24 -4.33
CA TYR A 190 15.03 -15.18 -4.50
C TYR A 190 15.73 -14.57 -3.28
N LEU A 191 15.24 -13.42 -2.78
CA LEU A 191 15.82 -12.78 -1.61
C LEU A 191 15.71 -13.64 -0.35
N GLN A 192 14.67 -14.48 -0.22
CA GLN A 192 14.54 -15.45 0.88
C GLN A 192 15.50 -16.63 0.74
N ALA A 193 15.80 -17.08 -0.48
CA ALA A 193 16.67 -18.21 -0.73
C ALA A 193 18.16 -17.90 -0.51
N ILE A 194 18.54 -16.63 -0.57
CA ILE A 194 19.93 -16.18 -0.38
C ILE A 194 20.20 -15.60 1.00
N ASN A 195 19.14 -15.32 1.78
CA ASN A 195 19.22 -14.74 3.13
C ASN A 195 19.48 -15.79 4.20
#